data_AF-A0A950AFL5-F1
#
_entry.id   AF-A0A950AFL5-F1
#
_cell.length_a   1.000
_cell.length_b   1.000
_cell.length_c   1.000
_cell.angle_alpha   90.00
_cell.angle_beta   90.00
_cell.angle_gamma   90.00
#
_symmetry.space_group_name_H-M   'P 1'
#
loop_
_entity.id
_entity.type
_entity.pdbx_description
1 polymer ?
#
loop_
_entity_poly.entity_id
_entity_poly.type
_entity_poly.pdbx_seq_one_letter_code
_entity_poly.pdbx_strand_id
1 'polypeptide(L)' 'MTSLPAQVIAIENRGDQYQVIVQINTKYRGSFNTLLFGEIKPYIGSLKDGRLDLVYYRDPGLRAGDQFPLWTLH' A
#
# COMPACT_ATOMS: atom_id res chain seq x y z
N MET A 1 -1.64 12.46 -12.32
CA MET A 1 -1.48 11.75 -11.03
C MET A 1 -2.53 12.27 -10.07
N THR A 2 -3.36 11.37 -9.56
CA THR A 2 -4.43 11.68 -8.61
C THR A 2 -4.09 11.03 -7.28
N SER A 3 -4.09 11.80 -6.18
CA SER A 3 -3.85 11.23 -4.85
C SER A 3 -5.04 10.38 -4.42
N LEU A 4 -4.76 9.20 -3.88
CA LEU A 4 -5.76 8.30 -3.32
C LEU A 4 -5.66 8.34 -1.79
N PRO A 5 -6.73 8.69 -1.07
CA PRO A 5 -6.72 8.62 0.39
C PRO A 5 -6.58 7.15 0.80
N ALA A 6 -5.50 6.82 1.49
CA ALA A 6 -5.20 5.47 1.92
C ALA A 6 -4.60 5.45 3.33
N GLN A 7 -4.83 4.36 4.07
CA GLN A 7 -4.36 4.21 5.44
C GLN A 7 -3.78 2.81 5.66
N VAL A 8 -2.70 2.73 6.42
CA VAL A 8 -2.14 1.45 6.87
C VAL A 8 -3.06 0.86 7.94
N ILE A 9 -3.56 -0.35 7.69
CA ILE A 9 -4.46 -1.05 8.62
C ILE A 9 -3.70 -2.00 9.52
N ALA A 10 -2.68 -2.68 8.98
CA ALA A 10 -1.89 -3.64 9.73
C ALA A 10 -0.50 -3.80 9.12
N ILE A 11 0.43 -4.22 9.97
CA ILE A 11 1.80 -4.58 9.60
C ILE A 11 2.16 -5.87 10.31
N GLU A 12 2.67 -6.83 9.56
CA GLU A 12 3.16 -8.10 10.08
C GLU A 12 4.63 -8.26 9.70
N ASN A 13 5.48 -8.58 10.67
CA ASN A 13 6.84 -9.02 10.42
C ASN A 13 6.84 -10.56 10.28
N ARG A 14 7.32 -11.05 9.12
CA ARG A 14 7.41 -12.48 8.79
C ARG A 14 8.86 -12.95 8.66
N GLY A 15 9.76 -12.39 9.46
CA GLY A 15 11.19 -12.73 9.48
C GLY A 15 11.99 -11.86 8.53
N ASP A 16 12.10 -12.27 7.27
CA ASP A 16 12.86 -11.55 6.23
C ASP A 16 12.03 -10.50 5.48
N GLN A 17 10.72 -10.45 5.75
CA GLN A 17 9.77 -9.63 5.03
C GLN A 17 8.78 -8.95 5.98
N TYR A 18 8.33 -7.77 5.54
CA TYR A 18 7.27 -7.00 6.17
C TYR A 18 6.05 -7.02 5.25
N GLN A 19 4.94 -7.52 5.76
CA GLN A 19 3.65 -7.40 5.09
C GLN A 19 2.92 -6.18 5.62
N VAL A 20 2.50 -5.30 4.71
CA VAL A 20 1.76 -4.09 5.02
C VAL A 20 0.41 -4.17 4.34
N ILE A 21 -0.66 -4.07 5.12
CA ILE A 21 -2.03 -4.03 4.63
C ILE A 21 -2.47 -2.57 4.62
N VAL A 22 -2.88 -2.08 3.45
CA VAL A 22 -3.35 -0.70 3.25
C VAL A 22 -4.77 -0.71 2.73
N GLN A 23 -5.64 0.11 3.30
CA GLN A 23 -6.99 0.34 2.80
C GLN A 23 -7.03 1.64 2.01
N ILE A 24 -7.58 1.59 0.80
CA ILE A 24 -7.96 2.77 0.04
C ILE A 24 -9.34 3.20 0.54
N ASN A 25 -9.45 4.43 1.03
CA ASN A 25 -10.65 4.99 1.66
C ASN A 25 -11.64 5.59 0.64
N THR A 26 -11.46 5.28 -0.63
CA THR A 26 -12.36 5.65 -1.72
C THR A 26 -12.56 4.46 -2.65
N LYS A 27 -13.64 4.49 -3.43
CA LYS A 27 -13.94 3.43 -4.39
C LYS A 27 -12.98 3.50 -5.57
N TYR A 28 -11.89 2.75 -5.49
CA TYR A 28 -10.93 2.60 -6.56
C TYR A 28 -11.20 1.31 -7.36
N ARG A 29 -11.31 1.45 -8.69
CA ARG A 29 -11.60 0.35 -9.63
C ARG A 29 -10.45 0.04 -10.58
N GLY A 30 -9.32 0.72 -10.43
CA GLY A 30 -8.13 0.49 -11.26
C GLY A 30 -7.41 -0.81 -10.88
N SER A 31 -6.35 -1.12 -11.63
CA SER A 31 -5.48 -2.26 -11.33
C SER A 31 -4.32 -1.84 -10.42
N PHE A 32 -3.71 -2.80 -9.73
CA PHE A 32 -2.49 -2.56 -8.95
C PHE A 32 -1.40 -1.89 -9.78
N ASN A 33 -1.25 -2.27 -11.05
CA ASN A 33 -0.23 -1.74 -11.95
C ASN A 33 -0.43 -0.26 -12.33
N THR A 34 -1.61 0.30 -12.05
CA THR A 34 -1.91 1.74 -12.26
C THR A 34 -1.70 2.59 -11.00
N LEU A 35 -1.27 1.96 -9.90
CA LEU A 35 -0.91 2.63 -8.66
C LEU A 35 0.54 3.07 -8.68
N LEU A 36 0.78 4.22 -8.07
CA LEU A 36 2.11 4.76 -7.84
C LEU A 36 2.34 4.89 -6.34
N PHE A 37 3.48 4.39 -5.92
CA PHE A 37 3.96 4.45 -4.55
C PHE A 37 4.98 5.58 -4.42
N GLY A 38 5.08 6.16 -3.22
CA GLY A 38 6.06 7.21 -2.93
C GLY A 38 7.50 6.69 -2.93
N GLU A 39 8.32 7.24 -2.04
CA GLU A 39 9.74 6.85 -1.92
C GLU A 39 9.89 5.38 -1.48
N ILE A 40 8.97 4.89 -0.65
CA ILE A 40 9.01 3.54 -0.07
C ILE A 40 8.17 2.61 -0.95
N LYS A 41 8.80 2.04 -1.98
CA LYS A 41 8.14 1.15 -2.94
C LYS A 41 8.09 -0.29 -2.45
N PRO A 42 6.92 -0.97 -2.53
CA PRO A 42 6.83 -2.39 -2.21
C PRO A 42 7.60 -3.21 -3.24
N TYR A 43 8.10 -4.37 -2.82
CA TYR A 43 8.70 -5.34 -3.72
C TYR A 43 7.64 -6.01 -4.60
N ILE A 44 6.54 -6.43 -3.99
CA ILE A 44 5.37 -6.97 -4.66
C ILE A 44 4.12 -6.54 -3.90
N GLY A 45 2.98 -6.52 -4.59
CA GLY A 45 1.71 -6.36 -3.94
C GLY A 45 0.55 -6.81 -4.80
N SER A 46 -0.64 -6.78 -4.22
CA SER A 46 -1.89 -7.03 -4.92
C SER A 46 -2.97 -6.08 -4.42
N LEU A 47 -3.93 -5.80 -5.29
CA LEU A 47 -5.11 -4.99 -4.97
C LEU A 47 -6.35 -5.87 -5.11
N LYS A 48 -7.15 -5.94 -4.04
CA LYS A 48 -8.45 -6.61 -4.04
C LYS A 48 -9.45 -5.79 -3.24
N ASP A 49 -10.56 -5.39 -3.87
CA ASP A 49 -11.67 -4.69 -3.20
C ASP A 49 -11.24 -3.44 -2.40
N GLY A 50 -10.28 -2.67 -2.94
CA GLY A 50 -9.75 -1.46 -2.28
C GLY A 50 -8.72 -1.73 -1.18
N ARG A 51 -8.44 -2.99 -0.88
CA ARG A 51 -7.36 -3.42 0.02
C ARG A 51 -6.11 -3.76 -0.78
N LEU A 52 -5.00 -3.20 -0.34
CA LEU A 52 -3.66 -3.50 -0.83
C LEU A 52 -2.94 -4.39 0.18
N ASP A 53 -2.45 -5.52 -0.31
CA ASP A 53 -1.54 -6.39 0.42
C ASP A 53 -0.15 -6.22 -0.19
N LEU A 54 0.76 -5.59 0.55
CA LEU A 54 2.09 -5.17 0.09
C LEU A 54 3.20 -5.92 0.85
N VAL A 55 4.29 -6.24 0.17
CA VAL A 55 5.46 -6.91 0.76
C VAL A 55 6.71 -6.05 0.59
N TYR A 56 7.49 -5.91 1.66
CA TYR A 56 8.76 -5.19 1.70
C TYR A 56 9.87 -6.08 2.28
N TYR A 57 11.09 -6.01 1.72
CA TYR A 57 12.27 -6.72 2.27
C TYR A 57 13.01 -5.94 3.36
N ARG A 58 12.67 -4.66 3.54
CA ARG A 58 13.21 -3.81 4.60
C ARG A 58 12.04 -3.26 5.37
N ASP A 59 12.27 -2.94 6.65
CA ASP A 59 11.29 -2.25 7.45
C ASP A 59 10.88 -0.95 6.74
N PRO A 60 9.61 -0.79 6.33
CA PRO A 60 9.16 0.40 5.63
C PRO A 60 8.97 1.59 6.57
N GLY A 61 9.18 1.44 7.88
CA GLY A 61 9.03 2.51 8.87
C GLY A 61 7.57 2.98 9.05
N LEU A 62 6.62 2.18 8.59
CA LEU A 62 5.18 2.44 8.68
C LEU A 62 4.62 1.87 9.99
N ARG A 63 3.47 2.38 10.43
CA ARG A 63 2.68 1.87 11.55
C ARG A 63 1.21 1.79 11.18
N ALA A 64 0.47 0.92 11.87
CA ALA A 64 -0.99 0.88 11.74
C ALA A 64 -1.58 2.23 12.16
N GLY A 65 -2.51 2.75 11.34
CA GLY A 65 -3.10 4.07 11.50
C GLY A 65 -2.46 5.16 10.64
N ASP A 66 -1.23 4.96 10.13
CA ASP A 66 -0.53 5.95 9.32
C ASP A 66 -1.26 6.20 7.98
N GLN A 67 -1.22 7.45 7.53
CA GLN A 67 -1.58 7.76 6.15
C GLN A 67 -0.57 7.14 5.19
N PHE A 68 -1.07 6.48 4.15
CA PHE A 68 -0.22 5.81 3.18
C PHE A 68 -0.14 6.63 1.88
N PRO A 69 1.06 7.06 1.45
CA PRO A 69 1.23 7.86 0.24
C PRO A 69 0.97 7.00 -1.01
N LEU A 70 -0.19 7.23 -1.64
CA LEU A 70 -0.66 6.48 -2.79
C LEU A 70 -1.25 7.41 -3.84
N TRP A 71 -0.93 7.15 -5.10
CA TRP A 71 -1.48 7.85 -6.24
C TRP A 71 -1.88 6.88 -7.35
N THR A 72 -2.63 7.38 -8.33
CA THR A 72 -2.87 6.66 -9.58
C THR A 72 -2.55 7.55 -10.78
N LEU A 73 -2.18 6.93 -11.91
CA LEU A 73 -1.92 7.63 -13.17
C LEU A 73 -3.19 8.13 -13.88
N HIS A 74 -4.36 7.63 -13.47
CA HIS A 74 -5.65 7.93 -14.08
C HIS A 74 -6.48 8.96 -13.30
#